data_AF-A0A3P7DXN5-F1
#
_entry.id   AF-A0A3P7DXN5-F1
#
_cell.length_a   1.000
_cell.length_b   1.000
_cell.length_c   1.000
_cell.angle_alpha   90.00
_cell.angle_beta   90.00
_cell.angle_gamma   90.00
#
_symmetry.space_group_name_H-M   'P 1'
#
loop_
_entity.id
_entity.type
_entity.pdbx_description
1 polymer ?
#
loop_
_entity_poly.entity_id
_entity_poly.type
_entity_poly.pdbx_seq_one_letter_code
_entity_poly.pdbx_strand_id
1 'polypeptide(L)'
;MIAKQKRKAGEYTPLVWDETRGKNGIYRAFLSDWDGDCRSSLMYALISAGFKEVMYQAPYFWKYGNDIAEVEYIEVCEVSISKEDIENLLISAFEGGSNYWYMIQDQSDHKKSAVDCLMFGGWVMVDDEMADEPELKKPIKLDWKRLEHGLRLWASDTDLRASFSDLLSGNDDALTADVYLQMCVFGKVIYG
;
A
#
# COMPACT_ATOMS: atom_id res chain seq x y z
N MET A 1 9.26 18.29 -12.22
CA MET A 1 9.68 18.93 -10.94
C MET A 1 11.14 18.54 -10.68
N ILE A 2 12.08 19.50 -10.56
CA ILE A 2 13.50 19.17 -10.31
C ILE A 2 13.74 19.14 -8.79
N ALA A 3 13.81 17.95 -8.19
CA ALA A 3 14.29 17.83 -6.82
C ALA A 3 15.82 18.05 -6.83
N LYS A 4 16.29 19.09 -6.12
CA LYS A 4 17.72 19.34 -5.88
C LYS A 4 18.02 18.99 -4.42
N GLN A 5 18.85 17.98 -4.18
CA GLN A 5 19.33 17.66 -2.83
C GLN A 5 20.77 18.17 -2.64
N LYS A 6 21.06 18.73 -1.46
CA LYS A 6 22.38 19.23 -1.08
C LYS A 6 23.28 18.07 -0.62
N ARG A 7 24.44 17.91 -1.25
CA ARG A 7 25.67 17.40 -0.61
C ARG A 7 26.80 18.42 -0.76
N LYS A 8 27.87 18.24 0.01
CA LYS A 8 29.05 19.12 0.01
C LYS A 8 29.63 19.24 -1.41
N ALA A 9 29.84 20.50 -1.80
CA ALA A 9 30.59 21.06 -2.93
C ALA A 9 30.89 20.18 -4.15
N GLY A 10 30.33 20.52 -5.32
CA GLY A 10 31.00 20.22 -6.57
C GLY A 10 30.10 20.17 -7.80
N GLU A 11 29.38 19.07 -7.98
CA GLU A 11 28.83 18.73 -9.29
C GLU A 11 27.40 18.17 -9.14
N TYR A 12 26.48 18.76 -9.89
CA TYR A 12 25.09 18.32 -9.98
C TYR A 12 24.98 17.38 -11.17
N THR A 13 24.65 16.11 -10.95
CA THR A 13 23.91 15.37 -11.97
C THR A 13 22.43 15.66 -11.71
N PRO A 14 21.75 16.48 -12.51
CA PRO A 14 20.31 16.62 -12.38
C PRO A 14 19.68 15.23 -12.54
N LEU A 15 18.75 14.87 -11.64
CA LEU A 15 17.81 13.80 -11.91
C LEU A 15 17.08 14.15 -13.20
N VAL A 16 17.46 13.51 -14.30
CA VAL A 16 16.77 13.66 -15.58
C VAL A 16 15.51 12.83 -15.47
N TRP A 17 14.41 13.51 -15.15
CA TRP A 17 13.08 12.95 -15.31
C TRP A 17 12.81 12.85 -16.81
N ASP A 18 12.78 11.63 -17.33
CA ASP A 18 12.20 11.41 -18.64
C ASP A 18 10.68 11.36 -18.48
N GLU A 19 10.04 12.51 -18.73
CA GLU A 19 8.58 12.66 -18.74
C GLU A 19 7.95 12.01 -19.99
N THR A 20 8.63 11.11 -20.70
CA THR A 20 7.96 10.22 -21.65
C THR A 20 6.92 9.43 -20.87
N ARG A 21 5.70 9.98 -20.82
CA ARG A 21 4.49 9.30 -20.40
C ARG A 21 4.47 7.99 -21.18
N GLY A 22 4.87 6.91 -20.53
CA GLY A 22 4.44 5.60 -20.96
C GLY A 22 2.93 5.69 -21.10
N LYS A 23 2.35 5.06 -22.13
CA LYS A 23 0.90 5.08 -22.40
C LYS A 23 0.03 4.73 -21.17
N ASN A 24 0.63 4.23 -20.08
CA ASN A 24 0.01 3.79 -18.85
C ASN A 24 0.35 4.66 -17.61
N GLY A 25 0.94 5.86 -17.77
CA GLY A 25 1.22 6.75 -16.63
C GLY A 25 2.42 6.37 -15.76
N ILE A 26 3.30 5.50 -16.26
CA ILE A 26 4.50 5.03 -15.55
C ILE A 26 5.61 6.09 -15.63
N TYR A 27 6.21 6.43 -14.49
CA TYR A 27 7.41 7.25 -14.41
C TYR A 27 8.66 6.38 -14.26
N ARG A 28 9.73 6.70 -15.01
CA ARG A 28 11.03 6.04 -14.92
C ARG A 28 12.08 7.05 -14.50
N ALA A 29 12.77 6.79 -13.39
CA ALA A 29 13.93 7.56 -12.97
C ALA A 29 15.20 6.77 -13.31
N PHE A 30 16.19 7.46 -13.88
CA PHE A 30 17.53 6.91 -14.09
C PHE A 30 18.43 7.34 -12.93
N LEU A 31 19.10 6.39 -12.32
CA LEU A 31 20.06 6.64 -11.25
C LEU A 31 21.38 5.98 -11.66
N SER A 32 22.22 6.72 -12.37
CA SER A 32 23.63 6.35 -12.55
C SER A 32 24.41 6.85 -11.33
N ASP A 33 25.19 5.95 -10.71
CA ASP A 33 26.14 6.20 -9.62
C ASP A 33 25.52 6.30 -8.21
N TRP A 34 25.36 5.14 -7.55
CA TRP A 34 24.81 5.02 -6.20
C TRP A 34 25.78 4.42 -5.19
N ASP A 35 25.94 5.10 -4.06
CA ASP A 35 26.52 4.58 -2.82
C ASP A 35 25.41 4.51 -1.76
N GLY A 36 25.39 3.44 -0.95
CA GLY A 36 24.20 2.93 -0.23
C GLY A 36 23.41 3.89 0.68
N ASP A 37 23.96 5.05 1.07
CA ASP A 37 23.31 6.06 1.91
C ASP A 37 22.19 6.86 1.19
N CYS A 38 22.14 6.82 -0.14
CA CYS A 38 21.20 7.61 -0.93
C CYS A 38 19.79 6.98 -1.05
N ARG A 39 19.62 5.69 -0.72
CA ARG A 39 18.33 4.97 -0.74
C ARG A 39 17.24 5.69 0.05
N SER A 40 17.54 6.01 1.30
CA SER A 40 16.61 6.70 2.20
C SER A 40 16.23 8.08 1.68
N SER A 41 17.15 8.77 1.00
CA SER A 41 16.91 10.12 0.46
C SER A 41 15.99 10.11 -0.76
N LEU A 42 16.14 9.13 -1.66
CA LEU A 42 15.24 9.01 -2.81
C LEU A 42 13.84 8.58 -2.40
N MET A 43 13.72 7.58 -1.52
CA MET A 43 12.43 7.21 -0.94
C MET A 43 11.77 8.44 -0.31
N TYR A 44 12.52 9.20 0.49
CA TYR A 44 12.02 10.41 1.11
C TYR A 44 11.58 11.46 0.09
N ALA A 45 12.34 11.66 -1.00
CA ALA A 45 12.00 12.60 -2.06
C ALA A 45 10.75 12.19 -2.84
N LEU A 46 10.58 10.90 -3.15
CA LEU A 46 9.40 10.36 -3.83
C LEU A 46 8.16 10.47 -2.94
N ILE A 47 8.27 10.10 -1.66
CA ILE A 47 7.20 10.29 -0.67
C ILE A 47 6.86 11.79 -0.55
N SER A 48 7.85 12.67 -0.47
CA SER A 48 7.65 14.12 -0.37
C SER A 48 7.00 14.72 -1.62
N ALA A 49 7.19 14.10 -2.79
CA ALA A 49 6.55 14.50 -4.04
C ALA A 49 5.13 13.94 -4.19
N GLY A 50 4.61 13.22 -3.20
CA GLY A 50 3.24 12.70 -3.17
C GLY A 50 3.05 11.35 -3.87
N PHE A 51 4.14 10.68 -4.27
CA PHE A 51 4.04 9.33 -4.78
C PHE A 51 3.61 8.38 -3.67
N LYS A 52 2.53 7.62 -3.93
CA LYS A 52 1.87 6.78 -2.93
C LYS A 52 2.60 5.45 -2.70
N GLU A 53 3.24 4.92 -3.73
CA GLU A 53 4.01 3.67 -3.74
C GLU A 53 5.17 3.75 -4.72
N VAL A 54 6.27 3.07 -4.39
CA VAL A 54 7.50 3.02 -5.20
C VAL A 54 7.91 1.56 -5.28
N MET A 55 7.75 0.93 -6.45
CA MET A 55 8.16 -0.47 -6.64
C MET A 55 9.59 -0.55 -7.18
N TYR A 56 10.41 -1.36 -6.52
CA TYR A 56 11.79 -1.63 -6.90
C TYR A 56 11.83 -2.90 -7.78
N GLN A 57 12.38 -2.80 -8.99
CA GLN A 57 12.78 -3.97 -9.78
C GLN A 57 14.31 -4.03 -9.87
N ALA A 58 14.85 -5.24 -9.70
CA ALA A 58 16.28 -5.51 -9.75
C ALA A 58 16.90 -5.08 -11.10
N PRO A 59 18.20 -4.69 -11.10
CA PRO A 59 18.83 -3.97 -12.20
C PRO A 59 18.84 -4.74 -13.53
N TYR A 60 18.63 -3.99 -14.63
CA TYR A 60 18.93 -4.46 -15.98
C TYR A 60 20.30 -3.93 -16.40
N PHE A 61 21.20 -4.81 -16.85
CA PHE A 61 22.52 -4.44 -17.35
C PHE A 61 22.41 -3.74 -18.72
N TRP A 62 22.81 -2.48 -18.79
CA TRP A 62 23.06 -1.80 -20.07
C TRP A 62 24.57 -1.63 -20.25
N LYS A 63 25.10 -2.20 -21.33
CA LYS A 63 26.52 -2.10 -21.68
C LYS A 63 26.75 -0.83 -22.50
N TYR A 64 27.20 0.25 -21.86
CA TYR A 64 27.67 1.45 -22.57
C TYR A 64 29.21 1.44 -22.58
N GLY A 65 29.82 0.83 -23.59
CA GLY A 65 31.28 0.65 -23.64
C GLY A 65 31.80 -0.50 -22.77
N ASN A 66 33.06 -0.41 -22.30
CA ASN A 66 33.70 -1.47 -21.51
C ASN A 66 33.32 -1.44 -20.01
N ASP A 67 32.65 -0.39 -19.55
CA ASP A 67 32.21 -0.27 -18.17
C ASP A 67 30.72 -0.62 -18.09
N ILE A 68 30.41 -1.70 -17.36
CA ILE A 68 29.04 -2.10 -17.07
C ILE A 68 28.60 -1.26 -15.86
N ALA A 69 27.85 -0.19 -16.12
CA ALA A 69 27.11 0.46 -15.04
C ALA A 69 25.83 -0.35 -14.78
N GLU A 70 25.65 -0.82 -13.55
CA GLU A 70 24.35 -1.32 -13.10
C GLU A 70 23.40 -0.12 -13.02
N VAL A 71 22.41 -0.07 -13.92
CA VAL A 71 21.32 0.90 -13.83
C VAL A 71 20.17 0.22 -13.09
N GLU A 72 19.97 0.62 -11.83
CA GLU A 72 18.77 0.26 -11.08
C GLU A 72 17.60 1.11 -11.59
N TYR A 73 16.53 0.45 -12.04
CA TYR A 73 15.28 1.12 -12.38
C TYR A 73 14.32 1.01 -11.20
N ILE A 74 13.67 2.13 -10.89
CA ILE A 74 12.56 2.16 -9.95
C ILE A 74 11.32 2.50 -10.75
N GLU A 75 10.39 1.56 -10.81
CA GLU A 75 9.11 1.75 -11.46
C GLU A 75 8.13 2.29 -10.43
N VAL A 76 7.73 3.54 -10.62
CA VAL A 76 6.75 4.19 -9.76
C VAL A 76 5.39 4.10 -10.46
N CYS A 77 4.55 3.18 -9.98
CA CYS A 77 3.18 3.05 -10.44
C CYS A 77 2.25 3.80 -9.50
N GLU A 78 1.45 4.73 -10.05
CA GLU A 78 0.32 5.29 -9.33
C GLU A 78 -0.85 4.32 -9.43
N VAL A 79 -1.19 3.67 -8.32
CA VAL A 79 -2.34 2.78 -8.23
C VAL A 79 -3.53 3.56 -7.68
N SER A 80 -4.68 3.44 -8.35
CA SER A 80 -5.94 4.01 -7.89
C SER A 80 -6.89 2.88 -7.50
N ILE A 81 -7.33 2.88 -6.25
CA ILE A 81 -8.34 1.96 -5.72
C ILE A 81 -9.61 2.75 -5.50
N SER A 82 -10.71 2.28 -6.07
CA SER A 82 -12.00 2.94 -6.02
C SER A 82 -12.71 2.68 -4.68
N LYS A 83 -13.76 3.45 -4.40
CA LYS A 83 -14.63 3.16 -3.24
C LYS A 83 -15.36 1.84 -3.40
N GLU A 84 -15.70 1.47 -4.63
CA GLU A 84 -16.38 0.20 -4.95
C GLU A 84 -15.47 -0.99 -4.66
N ASP A 85 -14.17 -0.88 -4.96
CA ASP A 85 -13.20 -1.93 -4.62
C ASP A 85 -13.11 -2.14 -3.10
N ILE A 86 -13.07 -1.04 -2.32
CA ILE A 86 -13.07 -1.10 -0.85
C ILE A 86 -14.39 -1.69 -0.33
N GLU A 87 -15.52 -1.31 -0.92
CA GLU A 87 -16.84 -1.84 -0.56
C GLU A 87 -16.91 -3.35 -0.80
N ASN A 88 -16.46 -3.82 -1.96
CA ASN A 88 -16.42 -5.25 -2.31
C ASN A 88 -15.52 -6.05 -1.36
N LEU A 89 -14.34 -5.52 -1.02
CA LEU A 89 -13.46 -6.14 -0.02
C LEU A 89 -14.15 -6.23 1.35
N LEU A 90 -14.84 -5.19 1.79
CA LEU A 90 -15.54 -5.21 3.08
C LEU A 90 -16.73 -6.20 3.09
N ILE A 91 -17.50 -6.27 2.00
CA ILE A 91 -18.57 -7.27 1.84
C ILE A 91 -17.98 -8.67 1.92
N SER A 92 -16.95 -8.95 1.11
CA SER A 92 -16.29 -10.25 1.05
C SER A 92 -15.71 -10.67 2.41
N ALA A 93 -15.05 -9.75 3.12
CA ALA A 93 -14.49 -10.00 4.45
C ALA A 93 -15.60 -10.27 5.48
N PHE A 94 -16.65 -9.44 5.51
CA PHE A 94 -17.70 -9.57 6.51
C PHE A 94 -18.71 -10.70 6.24
N GLU A 95 -18.93 -11.09 4.99
CA GLU A 95 -19.87 -12.16 4.66
C GLU A 95 -19.22 -13.55 4.67
N GLY A 96 -17.89 -13.65 4.53
CA GLY A 96 -17.23 -14.95 4.53
C GLY A 96 -15.76 -14.96 4.91
N GLY A 97 -15.00 -13.96 4.46
CA GLY A 97 -13.54 -13.96 4.58
C GLY A 97 -13.02 -13.99 6.01
N SER A 98 -13.71 -13.36 6.96
CA SER A 98 -13.14 -13.06 8.27
C SER A 98 -14.02 -13.50 9.46
N ASN A 99 -15.21 -14.05 9.20
CA ASN A 99 -16.20 -14.46 10.22
C ASN A 99 -15.68 -15.46 11.26
N TYR A 100 -14.49 -16.01 11.04
CA TYR A 100 -13.86 -16.95 11.96
C TYR A 100 -13.10 -16.27 13.10
N TRP A 101 -12.68 -15.00 12.99
CA TRP A 101 -11.91 -14.32 14.03
C TRP A 101 -12.50 -13.01 14.53
N TYR A 102 -13.43 -12.37 13.80
CA TYR A 102 -13.98 -11.08 14.22
C TYR A 102 -15.44 -11.16 14.68
N MET A 103 -15.82 -10.23 15.55
CA MET A 103 -17.22 -9.95 15.90
C MET A 103 -17.51 -8.45 15.80
N ILE A 104 -18.63 -8.06 15.17
CA ILE A 104 -19.09 -6.67 15.19
C ILE A 104 -19.86 -6.42 16.49
N GLN A 105 -19.32 -5.56 17.35
CA GLN A 105 -19.89 -5.24 18.66
C GLN A 105 -20.88 -4.08 18.60
N ASP A 106 -20.59 -3.07 17.78
CA ASP A 106 -21.37 -1.84 17.70
C ASP A 106 -21.14 -1.12 16.37
N GLN A 107 -22.02 -0.20 15.99
CA GLN A 107 -21.87 0.63 14.81
C GLN A 107 -22.66 1.94 14.93
N SER A 108 -22.22 2.97 14.20
CA SER A 108 -22.80 4.32 14.34
C SER A 108 -24.25 4.46 13.83
N ASP A 109 -24.68 3.60 12.90
CA ASP A 109 -26.05 3.59 12.36
C ASP A 109 -26.58 2.15 12.31
N HIS A 110 -27.36 1.76 13.32
CA HIS A 110 -27.94 0.41 13.43
C HIS A 110 -29.01 0.08 12.37
N LYS A 111 -29.38 1.02 11.50
CA LYS A 111 -30.34 0.76 10.41
C LYS A 111 -29.65 0.32 9.13
N LYS A 112 -28.33 0.35 9.07
CA LYS A 112 -27.50 0.03 7.92
C LYS A 112 -26.71 -1.25 8.14
N SER A 113 -26.26 -1.88 7.06
CA SER A 113 -25.21 -2.90 7.18
C SER A 113 -23.91 -2.28 7.72
N ALA A 114 -23.00 -3.09 8.25
CA ALA A 114 -21.69 -2.61 8.70
C ALA A 114 -20.90 -1.97 7.55
N VAL A 115 -20.98 -2.55 6.34
CA VAL A 115 -20.38 -2.02 5.11
C VAL A 115 -20.97 -0.64 4.79
N ASP A 116 -22.30 -0.53 4.67
CA ASP A 116 -22.96 0.75 4.41
C ASP A 116 -22.59 1.79 5.47
N CYS A 117 -22.54 1.40 6.74
CA CYS A 117 -22.14 2.27 7.83
C CYS A 117 -20.76 2.89 7.56
N LEU A 118 -19.77 2.09 7.17
CA LEU A 118 -18.42 2.55 6.83
C LEU A 118 -18.39 3.39 5.55
N MET A 119 -19.06 2.94 4.49
CA MET A 119 -19.05 3.61 3.18
C MET A 119 -19.72 4.98 3.20
N PHE A 120 -20.67 5.20 4.12
CA PHE A 120 -21.32 6.50 4.36
C PHE A 120 -20.64 7.33 5.46
N GLY A 121 -19.40 7.00 5.84
CA GLY A 121 -18.57 7.80 6.77
C GLY A 121 -18.87 7.57 8.25
N GLY A 122 -19.62 6.53 8.58
CA GLY A 122 -19.82 6.04 9.94
C GLY A 122 -18.63 5.24 10.46
N TRP A 123 -18.88 4.47 11.51
CA TRP A 123 -17.90 3.58 12.13
C TRP A 123 -18.52 2.26 12.57
N VAL A 124 -17.67 1.25 12.73
CA VAL A 124 -18.00 -0.09 13.22
C VAL A 124 -16.96 -0.48 14.28
N MET A 125 -17.40 -1.03 15.41
CA MET A 125 -16.51 -1.60 16.43
C MET A 125 -16.34 -3.09 16.16
N VAL A 126 -15.11 -3.50 15.85
CA VAL A 126 -14.75 -4.89 15.56
C VAL A 126 -13.92 -5.43 16.71
N ASP A 127 -14.34 -6.55 17.26
CA ASP A 127 -13.65 -7.26 18.33
C ASP A 127 -12.97 -8.52 17.78
N ASP A 128 -11.86 -8.87 18.40
CA ASP A 128 -11.09 -10.08 18.10
C ASP A 128 -11.61 -11.22 18.99
N GLU A 129 -12.46 -12.08 18.43
CA GLU A 129 -13.09 -13.19 19.16
C GLU A 129 -12.07 -14.29 19.52
N MET A 130 -10.97 -14.38 18.76
CA MET A 130 -9.91 -15.38 18.94
C MET A 130 -8.77 -14.93 19.85
N ALA A 131 -8.72 -13.66 20.26
CA ALA A 131 -7.71 -13.19 21.18
C ALA A 131 -7.78 -13.93 22.54
N ASP A 132 -6.71 -14.63 22.92
CA ASP A 132 -6.61 -15.24 24.26
C ASP A 132 -6.31 -14.17 25.34
N GLU A 133 -5.58 -13.12 24.96
CA GLU A 133 -5.17 -12.06 25.88
C GLU A 133 -6.30 -11.03 26.07
N PRO A 134 -6.74 -10.76 27.32
CA PRO A 134 -7.81 -9.80 27.59
C PRO A 134 -7.53 -8.38 27.07
N GLU A 135 -6.26 -8.01 26.91
CA GLU A 135 -5.87 -6.70 26.40
C GLU A 135 -6.11 -6.55 24.89
N LEU A 136 -6.08 -7.67 24.16
CA LEU A 136 -6.36 -7.74 22.72
C LEU A 136 -7.86 -7.80 22.42
N LYS A 137 -8.69 -8.24 23.39
CA LYS A 137 -10.18 -8.23 23.32
C LYS A 137 -10.83 -6.85 23.42
N LYS A 138 -10.10 -5.78 23.14
CA LYS A 138 -10.69 -4.43 23.13
C LYS A 138 -11.25 -4.19 21.74
N PRO A 139 -12.56 -3.91 21.60
CA PRO A 139 -13.12 -3.59 20.30
C PRO A 139 -12.37 -2.43 19.65
N ILE A 140 -11.96 -2.65 18.40
CA ILE A 140 -11.24 -1.71 17.57
C ILE A 140 -12.25 -0.96 16.71
N LYS A 141 -12.19 0.37 16.76
CA LYS A 141 -13.01 1.23 15.91
C LYS A 141 -12.46 1.25 14.48
N LEU A 142 -13.21 0.68 13.55
CA LEU A 142 -13.03 0.87 12.11
C LEU A 142 -13.82 2.10 11.65
N ASP A 143 -13.15 2.96 10.89
CA ASP A 143 -13.70 4.11 10.17
C ASP A 143 -12.90 4.31 8.88
N TRP A 144 -13.30 5.28 8.05
CA TRP A 144 -12.64 5.53 6.77
C TRP A 144 -11.12 5.77 6.89
N LYS A 145 -10.66 6.46 7.94
CA LYS A 145 -9.22 6.72 8.13
C LYS A 145 -8.46 5.43 8.37
N ARG A 146 -9.07 4.49 9.09
CA ARG A 146 -8.47 3.18 9.37
C ARG A 146 -8.49 2.27 8.15
N LEU A 147 -9.54 2.33 7.34
CA LEU A 147 -9.60 1.65 6.03
C LEU A 147 -8.51 2.14 5.08
N GLU A 148 -8.30 3.46 4.99
CA GLU A 148 -7.21 4.06 4.20
C GLU A 148 -5.83 3.67 4.76
N HIS A 149 -5.69 3.61 6.08
CA HIS A 149 -4.43 3.20 6.70
C HIS A 149 -4.10 1.73 6.43
N GLY A 150 -5.06 0.83 6.59
CA GLY A 150 -4.89 -0.58 6.29
C GLY A 150 -4.53 -0.83 4.83
N LEU A 151 -5.16 -0.10 3.90
CA LEU A 151 -4.84 -0.17 2.48
C LEU A 151 -3.38 0.22 2.19
N ARG A 152 -2.89 1.30 2.81
CA ARG A 152 -1.50 1.74 2.67
C ARG A 152 -0.52 0.72 3.24
N LEU A 153 -0.82 0.16 4.41
CA LEU A 153 0.04 -0.86 5.02
C LEU A 153 0.10 -2.09 4.11
N TRP A 154 -1.05 -2.57 3.64
CA TRP A 154 -1.16 -3.71 2.74
C TRP A 154 -0.34 -3.51 1.46
N ALA A 155 -0.50 -2.37 0.80
CA ALA A 155 0.21 -2.08 -0.44
C ALA A 155 1.73 -1.89 -0.26
N SER A 156 2.14 -1.42 0.93
CA SER A 156 3.56 -1.25 1.27
C SER A 156 4.26 -2.53 1.75
N ASP A 157 3.49 -3.55 2.12
CA ASP A 157 4.02 -4.80 2.65
C ASP A 157 4.46 -5.73 1.51
N THR A 158 5.75 -6.05 1.46
CA THR A 158 6.32 -6.88 0.40
C THR A 158 5.83 -8.32 0.44
N ASP A 159 5.47 -8.82 1.62
CA ASP A 159 5.04 -10.21 1.81
C ASP A 159 3.57 -10.38 1.38
N LEU A 160 2.81 -9.29 1.34
CA LEU A 160 1.39 -9.26 0.92
C LEU A 160 1.20 -8.79 -0.53
N ARG A 161 2.29 -8.65 -1.29
CA ARG A 161 2.23 -8.15 -2.68
C ARG A 161 1.36 -9.02 -3.59
N ALA A 162 1.36 -10.34 -3.38
CA ALA A 162 0.56 -11.26 -4.19
C ALA A 162 -0.95 -10.98 -4.01
N SER A 163 -1.43 -10.93 -2.76
CA SER A 163 -2.83 -10.65 -2.47
C SER A 163 -3.23 -9.23 -2.89
N PHE A 164 -2.34 -8.25 -2.75
CA PHE A 164 -2.60 -6.90 -3.25
C PHE A 164 -2.71 -6.89 -4.79
N SER A 165 -1.87 -7.67 -5.48
CA SER A 165 -1.95 -7.83 -6.94
C SER A 165 -3.26 -8.47 -7.41
N ASP A 166 -3.84 -9.36 -6.60
CA ASP A 166 -5.14 -9.97 -6.90
C ASP A 166 -6.24 -8.92 -6.91
N LEU A 167 -6.27 -8.01 -5.92
CA LEU A 167 -7.16 -6.85 -5.91
C LEU A 167 -7.01 -6.00 -7.18
N LEU A 168 -5.77 -5.64 -7.53
CA LEU A 168 -5.53 -4.78 -8.71
C LEU A 168 -5.91 -5.46 -10.03
N SER A 169 -6.00 -6.78 -10.04
CA SER A 169 -6.36 -7.58 -11.21
C SER A 169 -7.85 -7.95 -11.24
N GLY A 170 -8.63 -7.57 -10.22
CA GLY A 170 -10.02 -8.00 -10.04
C GLY A 170 -10.16 -9.51 -9.80
N ASN A 171 -9.12 -10.12 -9.24
CA ASN A 171 -9.07 -11.53 -8.83
C ASN A 171 -9.13 -11.69 -7.31
N ASP A 172 -9.52 -10.64 -6.58
CA ASP A 172 -9.70 -10.70 -5.14
C ASP A 172 -10.78 -11.72 -4.75
N ASP A 173 -10.53 -12.41 -3.64
CA ASP A 173 -11.46 -13.37 -3.06
C ASP A 173 -11.66 -13.11 -1.56
N ALA A 174 -12.29 -14.07 -0.88
CA ALA A 174 -12.54 -13.99 0.56
C ALA A 174 -11.23 -13.95 1.38
N LEU A 175 -10.14 -14.57 0.93
CA LEU A 175 -8.84 -14.52 1.60
C LEU A 175 -8.14 -13.19 1.34
N THR A 176 -8.23 -12.65 0.12
CA THR A 176 -7.75 -11.30 -0.20
C THR A 176 -8.44 -10.25 0.67
N ALA A 177 -9.76 -10.36 0.81
CA ALA A 177 -10.58 -9.50 1.66
C ALA A 177 -10.25 -9.64 3.16
N ASP A 178 -9.97 -10.86 3.62
CA ASP A 178 -9.54 -11.13 5.00
C ASP A 178 -8.22 -10.44 5.33
N VAL A 179 -7.22 -10.58 4.45
CA VAL A 179 -5.93 -9.88 4.58
C VAL A 179 -6.17 -8.37 4.69
N TYR A 180 -7.01 -7.78 3.82
CA TYR A 180 -7.32 -6.36 3.89
C TYR A 180 -7.94 -5.96 5.24
N LEU A 181 -8.94 -6.70 5.72
CA LEU A 181 -9.59 -6.38 6.99
C LEU A 181 -8.61 -6.49 8.16
N GLN A 182 -7.76 -7.52 8.19
CA GLN A 182 -6.71 -7.67 9.21
C GLN A 182 -5.71 -6.51 9.16
N MET A 183 -5.32 -6.03 7.98
CA MET A 183 -4.47 -4.83 7.87
C MET A 183 -5.16 -3.57 8.40
N CYS A 184 -6.49 -3.44 8.26
CA CYS A 184 -7.25 -2.34 8.84
C CYS A 184 -7.35 -2.44 10.38
N VAL A 185 -7.59 -3.65 10.90
CA VAL A 185 -7.81 -3.88 12.33
C VAL A 185 -6.47 -3.89 13.09
N PHE A 186 -5.52 -4.72 12.67
CA PHE A 186 -4.27 -5.00 13.38
C PHE A 186 -3.04 -4.32 12.78
N GLY A 187 -3.09 -3.94 11.50
CA GLY A 187 -1.92 -3.44 10.77
C GLY A 187 -0.93 -4.52 10.34
N LYS A 188 -1.30 -5.80 10.50
CA LYS A 188 -0.57 -7.00 10.08
C LYS A 188 -1.55 -8.16 9.96
N VAL A 189 -1.16 -9.21 9.25
CA VAL A 189 -1.89 -10.48 9.22
C VAL A 189 -1.53 -11.29 10.48
N ILE A 190 -2.55 -11.73 11.22
CA ILE A 190 -2.46 -12.57 12.43
C ILE A 190 -3.07 -13.95 12.16
N TYR A 191 -4.17 -13.97 11.42
CA TYR A 191 -4.98 -15.15 11.13
C TYR A 191 -4.86 -15.55 9.64
N GLY A 192 -5.03 -16.83 9.33
CA GLY A 192 -4.82 -17.39 7.99
C GLY A 192 -4.02 -18.68 8.05
#